data_AF-A0A2K9LEA0-F1
#
_entry.id   AF-A0A2K9LEA0-F1
#
_cell.length_a   1.000
_cell.length_b   1.000
_cell.length_c   1.000
_cell.angle_alpha   90.00
_cell.angle_beta   90.00
_cell.angle_gamma   90.00
#
_symmetry.space_group_name_H-M   'P 1'
#
loop_
_entity.id
_entity.type
_entity.pdbx_description
1 polymer ?
#
loop_
_entity_poly.entity_id
_entity_poly.type
_entity_poly.pdbx_seq_one_letter_code
_entity_poly.pdbx_strand_id
1 'polypeptide(L)'
;MTPAQQSRRARLGAILADRGDGKITNLPATPPSKTKEVILNPVNNIQQNLSQQLPEAQALFARHGFDAAPLEALAPLIADLRLRVPLVGAFSSGKSSLINALIGTRLLATDITPETAVPAEISYGDKPSLTACTADGRRAPLTEADLRDNRLPPLAPNGWVEIEWPAAALATRRRLILVDLPGWDSGIAAHEKVIDHYAPKSVAYCEAVSDIEMAPVGEPEEQ
;
A
#
# COMPACT_ATOMS: atom_id res chain seq x y z
N MET A 1 -1.97 3.51 -20.83
CA MET A 1 -1.37 2.48 -19.95
C MET A 1 -0.29 1.77 -20.73
N THR A 2 0.86 1.51 -20.13
CA THR A 2 1.95 0.74 -20.75
C THR A 2 1.62 -0.77 -20.74
N PRO A 3 2.25 -1.59 -21.61
CA PRO A 3 2.05 -3.04 -21.63
C PRO A 3 2.32 -3.71 -20.27
N ALA A 4 3.30 -3.21 -19.50
CA ALA A 4 3.59 -3.69 -18.16
C ALA A 4 2.46 -3.39 -17.15
N GLN A 5 1.81 -2.23 -17.28
CA GLN A 5 0.66 -1.85 -16.45
C GLN A 5 -0.59 -2.67 -16.78
N GLN A 6 -0.82 -2.99 -18.06
CA GLN A 6 -1.89 -3.90 -18.48
C GLN A 6 -1.67 -5.33 -17.96
N SER A 7 -0.44 -5.85 -18.03
CA SER A 7 -0.12 -7.18 -17.52
C SER A 7 -0.29 -7.30 -16.00
N ARG A 8 0.09 -6.26 -15.25
CA ARG A 8 -0.14 -6.20 -13.78
C ARG A 8 -1.62 -6.12 -13.43
N ARG A 9 -2.40 -5.30 -14.14
CA ARG A 9 -3.85 -5.20 -13.95
C ARG A 9 -4.56 -6.52 -14.27
N ALA A 10 -4.16 -7.19 -15.35
CA ALA A 10 -4.70 -8.50 -15.72
C ALA A 10 -4.38 -9.58 -14.68
N ARG A 11 -3.16 -9.59 -14.13
CA ARG A 11 -2.77 -10.51 -13.05
C ARG A 11 -3.53 -10.24 -11.75
N LEU A 12 -3.69 -8.98 -11.35
CA LEU A 12 -4.47 -8.62 -10.17
C LEU A 12 -5.95 -8.98 -10.37
N GLY A 13 -6.52 -8.68 -11.54
CA GLY A 13 -7.89 -9.07 -11.90
C GLY A 13 -8.11 -10.58 -11.91
N ALA A 14 -7.14 -11.37 -12.39
CA ALA A 14 -7.22 -12.82 -12.37
C ALA A 14 -7.13 -13.40 -10.95
N ILE A 15 -6.25 -12.86 -10.09
CA ILE A 15 -6.15 -13.25 -8.67
C ILE A 15 -7.46 -12.95 -7.93
N LEU A 16 -8.10 -11.81 -8.25
CA LEU A 16 -9.37 -11.40 -7.64
C LEU A 16 -10.57 -12.20 -8.19
N ALA A 17 -10.48 -12.79 -9.38
CA ALA A 17 -11.57 -13.54 -10.02
C ALA A 17 -11.60 -15.04 -9.66
N ASP A 18 -10.52 -15.60 -9.12
CA ASP A 18 -10.31 -17.06 -8.96
C ASP A 18 -10.81 -17.65 -7.61
N ARG A 19 -11.81 -17.07 -6.94
CA ARG A 19 -12.30 -17.63 -5.66
C ARG A 19 -13.82 -17.75 -5.55
N GLY A 20 -14.42 -18.36 -6.57
CA GLY A 20 -15.66 -19.12 -6.42
C GLY A 20 -15.32 -20.61 -6.33
N ASP A 21 -15.59 -21.22 -5.17
CA ASP A 21 -15.66 -22.67 -4.94
C ASP A 21 -14.38 -23.51 -5.08
N GLY A 22 -13.72 -23.82 -3.95
CA GLY A 22 -12.71 -24.89 -3.92
C GLY A 22 -12.03 -25.08 -2.58
N LYS A 23 -12.43 -26.10 -1.83
CA LYS A 23 -11.83 -26.57 -0.56
C LYS A 23 -10.29 -26.62 -0.62
N ILE A 24 -9.62 -25.91 0.27
CA ILE A 24 -8.19 -26.05 0.51
C ILE A 24 -8.00 -27.15 1.55
N THR A 25 -7.82 -28.40 1.09
CA THR A 25 -7.38 -29.50 1.97
C THR A 25 -5.93 -29.83 1.68
N ASN A 26 -5.12 -29.82 2.75
CA ASN A 26 -3.69 -30.15 2.83
C ASN A 26 -2.67 -29.17 2.24
N LEU A 27 -2.04 -28.37 3.12
CA LEU A 27 -0.63 -27.99 2.99
C LEU A 27 0.18 -28.68 4.09
N PRO A 28 1.33 -29.32 3.79
CA PRO A 28 2.19 -29.88 4.82
C PRO A 28 2.85 -28.77 5.63
N ALA A 29 2.68 -28.82 6.95
CA ALA A 29 3.38 -27.97 7.89
C ALA A 29 4.89 -28.28 7.84
N THR A 30 5.67 -27.36 7.26
CA THR A 30 7.09 -27.21 7.61
C THR A 30 7.40 -25.72 7.75
N PRO A 31 8.03 -25.28 8.85
CA PRO A 31 8.26 -23.87 9.09
C PRO A 31 9.37 -23.37 8.15
N PRO A 32 9.21 -22.23 7.45
CA PRO A 32 10.31 -21.70 6.66
C PRO A 32 11.39 -21.14 7.58
N SER A 33 12.56 -21.76 7.48
CA SER A 33 13.82 -21.36 8.09
C SER A 33 14.28 -19.99 7.55
N LYS A 34 14.84 -19.14 8.43
CA LYS A 34 15.87 -18.10 8.22
C LYS A 34 15.96 -17.31 6.88
N THR A 35 14.85 -16.93 6.24
CA THR A 35 14.88 -16.09 5.01
C THR A 35 14.14 -14.75 5.14
N LYS A 36 14.38 -13.97 6.20
CA LYS A 36 13.64 -12.72 6.45
C LYS A 36 14.28 -11.42 5.93
N GLU A 37 15.49 -11.44 5.38
CA GLU A 37 16.28 -10.20 5.14
C GLU A 37 16.54 -9.80 3.67
N VAL A 38 16.17 -10.62 2.68
CA VAL A 38 16.77 -10.51 1.33
C VAL A 38 16.05 -9.56 0.34
N ILE A 39 14.77 -9.20 0.53
CA ILE A 39 14.00 -8.48 -0.51
C ILE A 39 14.13 -6.95 -0.45
N LEU A 40 14.39 -6.35 0.73
CA LEU A 40 14.45 -4.89 0.88
C LEU A 40 15.85 -4.30 0.71
N ASN A 41 16.89 -5.08 0.99
CA ASN A 41 18.28 -4.71 0.76
C ASN A 41 18.59 -4.31 -0.71
N PRO A 42 18.08 -5.01 -1.75
CA PRO A 42 18.36 -4.64 -3.13
C PRO A 42 17.79 -3.27 -3.55
N VAL A 43 16.66 -2.80 -3.00
CA VAL A 43 16.11 -1.49 -3.43
C VAL A 43 16.91 -0.31 -2.88
N ASN A 44 17.36 -0.40 -1.63
CA ASN A 44 18.29 0.61 -1.10
C ASN A 44 19.57 0.64 -1.92
N ASN A 45 20.08 -0.53 -2.31
CA ASN A 45 21.25 -0.63 -3.19
C ASN A 45 21.00 -0.03 -4.57
N ILE A 46 19.82 -0.26 -5.17
CA ILE A 46 19.45 0.33 -6.47
C ILE A 46 19.43 1.86 -6.38
N GLN A 47 18.78 2.42 -5.36
CA GLN A 47 18.69 3.88 -5.25
C GLN A 47 20.06 4.52 -5.01
N GLN A 48 20.87 3.95 -4.13
CA GLN A 48 22.23 4.42 -3.88
C GLN A 48 23.09 4.35 -5.14
N ASN A 49 23.00 3.24 -5.89
CA ASN A 49 23.73 3.05 -7.14
C ASN A 49 23.30 4.10 -8.18
N LEU A 50 21.98 4.29 -8.37
CA LEU A 50 21.45 5.30 -9.28
C LEU A 50 21.86 6.73 -8.85
N SER A 51 21.85 7.04 -7.56
CA SER A 51 22.31 8.34 -7.04
C SER A 51 23.81 8.57 -7.26
N GLN A 52 24.63 7.52 -7.25
CA GLN A 52 26.07 7.60 -7.52
C GLN A 52 26.38 7.74 -9.01
N GLN A 53 25.64 7.03 -9.87
CA GLN A 53 25.89 7.02 -11.31
C GLN A 53 25.28 8.22 -12.05
N LEU A 54 24.19 8.81 -11.53
CA LEU A 54 23.49 9.91 -12.21
C LEU A 54 24.40 11.12 -12.49
N PRO A 55 25.23 11.61 -11.55
CA PRO A 55 26.15 12.72 -11.82
C PRO A 55 27.17 12.40 -12.92
N GLU A 56 27.66 11.15 -12.98
CA GLU A 56 28.61 10.71 -14.00
C GLU A 56 27.95 10.70 -15.40
N ALA A 57 26.72 10.21 -15.49
CA ALA A 57 25.94 10.24 -16.73
C ALA A 57 25.64 11.68 -17.19
N GLN A 58 25.28 12.57 -16.27
CA GLN A 58 25.06 13.99 -16.55
C GLN A 58 26.34 14.67 -17.07
N ALA A 59 27.48 14.40 -16.44
CA ALA A 59 28.77 14.93 -16.89
C ALA A 59 29.14 14.42 -18.29
N LEU A 60 28.86 13.15 -18.60
CA LEU A 60 29.10 12.58 -19.93
C LEU A 60 28.20 13.24 -20.98
N PHE A 61 26.92 13.44 -20.69
CA PHE A 61 25.97 14.13 -21.57
C PHE A 61 26.43 15.56 -21.87
N ALA A 62 26.80 16.31 -20.82
CA ALA A 62 27.31 17.67 -20.96
C ALA A 62 28.59 17.73 -21.81
N ARG A 63 29.54 16.79 -21.61
CA ARG A 63 30.80 16.72 -22.36
C ARG A 63 30.61 16.45 -23.86
N HIS A 64 29.57 15.71 -24.23
CA HIS A 64 29.30 15.33 -25.61
C HIS A 64 28.18 16.17 -26.26
N GLY A 65 27.65 17.17 -25.57
CA GLY A 65 26.59 18.05 -26.09
C GLY A 65 25.23 17.37 -26.23
N PHE A 66 24.96 16.32 -25.46
CA PHE A 66 23.65 15.69 -25.40
C PHE A 66 22.71 16.45 -24.45
N ASP A 67 21.41 16.41 -24.74
CA ASP A 67 20.37 16.97 -23.87
C ASP A 67 20.28 16.21 -22.55
N ALA A 68 20.61 16.89 -21.44
CA ALA A 68 20.60 16.32 -20.09
C ALA A 68 19.22 16.39 -19.40
N ALA A 69 18.22 17.04 -20.01
CA ALA A 69 16.89 17.20 -19.40
C ALA A 69 16.25 15.88 -18.94
N PRO A 70 16.37 14.75 -19.67
CA PRO A 70 15.86 13.46 -19.18
C PRO A 70 16.55 12.98 -17.89
N LEU A 71 17.86 13.21 -17.74
CA LEU A 71 18.63 12.83 -16.55
C LEU A 71 18.30 13.74 -15.36
N GLU A 72 18.12 15.04 -15.61
CA GLU A 72 17.67 16.01 -14.59
C GLU A 72 16.28 15.64 -14.05
N ALA A 73 15.38 15.18 -14.92
CA ALA A 73 14.06 14.70 -14.51
C ALA A 73 14.12 13.41 -13.66
N LEU A 74 15.19 12.60 -13.77
CA LEU A 74 15.37 11.39 -12.95
C LEU A 74 15.87 11.69 -11.54
N ALA A 75 16.62 12.77 -11.34
CA ALA A 75 17.18 13.13 -10.03
C ALA A 75 16.15 13.15 -8.89
N PRO A 76 15.01 13.86 -9.00
CA PRO A 76 13.99 13.85 -7.94
C PRO A 76 13.33 12.48 -7.76
N LEU A 77 13.17 11.70 -8.84
CA LEU A 77 12.56 10.36 -8.78
C LEU A 77 13.45 9.35 -8.06
N ILE A 78 14.77 9.45 -8.23
CA ILE A 78 15.75 8.62 -7.53
C ILE A 78 15.84 9.06 -6.06
N ALA A 79 15.87 10.37 -5.79
CA ALA A 79 15.93 10.90 -4.44
C ALA A 79 14.73 10.44 -3.60
N ASP A 80 13.51 10.59 -4.13
CA ASP A 80 12.27 10.18 -3.48
C ASP A 80 11.76 8.81 -3.95
N LEU A 81 12.66 7.85 -4.21
CA LEU A 81 12.25 6.50 -4.60
C LEU A 81 11.47 5.83 -3.45
N ARG A 82 10.16 5.67 -3.64
CA ARG A 82 9.22 4.99 -2.73
C ARG A 82 8.61 3.75 -3.38
N LEU A 83 8.41 2.71 -2.57
CA LEU A 83 7.78 1.45 -2.93
C LEU A 83 6.39 1.39 -2.32
N ARG A 84 5.36 1.62 -3.13
CA ARG A 84 3.97 1.44 -2.69
C ARG A 84 3.59 -0.04 -2.75
N VAL A 85 3.10 -0.54 -1.63
CA VAL A 85 2.62 -1.92 -1.44
C VAL A 85 1.23 -1.87 -0.83
N PRO A 86 0.18 -1.96 -1.66
CA PRO A 86 -1.18 -1.95 -1.15
C PRO A 86 -1.59 -3.28 -0.54
N LEU A 87 -2.32 -3.20 0.56
CA LEU A 87 -3.03 -4.31 1.18
C LEU A 87 -4.40 -4.42 0.53
N VAL A 88 -4.67 -5.56 -0.10
CA VAL A 88 -5.94 -5.88 -0.76
C VAL A 88 -6.60 -7.06 -0.06
N GLY A 89 -7.93 -7.10 -0.05
CA GLY A 89 -8.68 -8.18 0.61
C GLY A 89 -10.13 -7.78 0.82
N ALA A 90 -10.97 -8.75 1.17
CA ALA A 90 -12.39 -8.50 1.42
C ALA A 90 -12.61 -7.39 2.45
N PHE A 91 -13.79 -6.78 2.45
CA PHE A 91 -14.14 -5.83 3.50
C PHE A 91 -14.10 -6.55 4.87
N SER A 92 -13.62 -5.88 5.91
CA SER A 92 -13.39 -6.49 7.25
C SER A 92 -12.35 -7.63 7.33
N SER A 93 -11.49 -7.82 6.31
CA SER A 93 -10.44 -8.87 6.35
C SER A 93 -9.26 -8.59 7.30
N GLY A 94 -9.34 -7.53 8.11
CA GLY A 94 -8.30 -7.17 9.09
C GLY A 94 -7.11 -6.36 8.56
N LYS A 95 -7.19 -5.77 7.36
CA LYS A 95 -6.12 -4.94 6.75
C LYS A 95 -5.65 -3.80 7.67
N SER A 96 -6.58 -2.93 8.10
CA SER A 96 -6.29 -1.80 8.98
C SER A 96 -5.78 -2.27 10.35
N SER A 97 -6.31 -3.39 10.87
CA SER A 97 -5.84 -4.02 12.11
C SER A 97 -4.40 -4.51 11.99
N LEU A 98 -4.04 -5.14 10.87
CA LEU A 98 -2.68 -5.60 10.59
C LEU A 98 -1.70 -4.41 10.53
N ILE A 99 -2.10 -3.32 9.86
CA ILE A 99 -1.27 -2.10 9.79
C ILE A 99 -1.10 -1.49 11.19
N ASN A 100 -2.18 -1.35 11.97
CA ASN A 100 -2.13 -0.86 13.35
C ASN A 100 -1.17 -1.69 14.21
N ALA A 101 -1.23 -3.02 14.11
CA ALA A 101 -0.32 -3.92 14.80
C ALA A 101 1.14 -3.72 14.37
N LEU A 102 1.39 -3.53 13.06
CA LEU A 102 2.72 -3.29 12.52
C LEU A 102 3.33 -1.96 12.99
N ILE A 103 2.53 -0.89 13.06
CA ILE A 103 3.00 0.42 13.53
C ILE A 103 3.01 0.54 15.06
N GLY A 104 2.46 -0.45 15.77
CA GLY A 104 2.43 -0.51 17.24
C GLY A 104 1.42 0.45 17.89
N THR A 105 0.45 0.96 17.13
CA THR A 105 -0.58 1.87 17.64
C THR A 105 -1.90 1.68 16.88
N ARG A 106 -3.02 1.89 17.56
CA ARG A 106 -4.35 1.91 16.93
C ARG A 106 -4.59 3.31 16.36
N LEU A 107 -4.15 3.54 15.13
CA LEU A 107 -4.28 4.83 14.44
C LEU A 107 -5.38 4.82 13.38
N LEU A 108 -5.48 3.73 12.61
CA LEU A 108 -6.51 3.55 11.61
C LEU A 108 -7.78 3.01 12.25
N ALA A 109 -8.93 3.60 11.91
CA ALA A 109 -10.24 3.04 12.25
C ALA A 109 -10.41 1.66 11.59
N THR A 110 -10.92 0.69 12.35
CA THR A 110 -11.10 -0.70 11.91
C THR A 110 -12.53 -1.00 11.47
N ASP A 111 -13.49 -0.21 11.95
CA ASP A 111 -14.93 -0.39 11.74
C ASP A 111 -15.46 0.77 10.89
N ILE A 112 -14.97 0.87 9.65
CA ILE A 112 -15.32 1.95 8.72
C ILE A 112 -16.41 1.47 7.76
N THR A 113 -17.54 2.16 7.63
CA THR A 113 -18.54 1.77 6.62
C THR A 113 -17.93 1.82 5.22
N PRO A 114 -18.22 0.83 4.34
CA PRO A 114 -17.62 0.76 3.01
C PRO A 114 -17.67 2.09 2.25
N GLU A 115 -18.77 2.83 2.33
CA GLU A 115 -19.00 4.10 1.62
C GLU A 115 -17.98 5.22 1.91
N THR A 116 -17.19 5.11 2.97
CA THR A 116 -16.25 6.17 3.44
C THR A 116 -14.78 5.78 3.38
N ALA A 117 -14.45 4.65 2.75
CA ALA A 117 -13.09 4.15 2.72
C ALA A 117 -12.18 5.00 1.81
N VAL A 118 -11.36 5.85 2.45
CA VAL A 118 -10.29 6.62 1.81
C VAL A 118 -8.98 5.84 1.95
N PRO A 119 -8.15 5.72 0.89
CA PRO A 119 -6.83 5.11 0.99
C PRO A 119 -5.97 5.79 2.05
N ALA A 120 -5.26 5.00 2.85
CA ALA A 120 -4.23 5.51 3.75
C ALA A 120 -2.86 5.04 3.26
N GLU A 121 -1.92 5.96 3.03
CA GLU A 121 -0.51 5.70 2.73
C GLU A 121 0.32 5.84 4.00
N ILE A 122 0.90 4.74 4.48
CA ILE A 122 1.67 4.68 5.72
C ILE A 122 3.13 4.45 5.39
N SER A 123 3.98 5.34 5.89
CA SER A 123 5.42 5.28 5.72
C SER A 123 6.16 5.61 7.02
N TYR A 124 7.46 5.36 7.04
CA TYR A 124 8.28 5.76 8.17
C TYR A 124 8.59 7.26 8.14
N GLY A 125 8.39 7.94 9.27
CA GLY A 125 8.90 9.28 9.54
C GLY A 125 9.54 9.36 10.91
N ASP A 126 10.57 10.19 11.08
CA ASP A 126 11.24 10.36 12.38
C ASP A 126 10.35 11.08 13.41
N LYS A 127 9.28 11.74 12.95
CA LYS A 127 8.22 12.34 13.78
C LYS A 127 6.85 12.01 13.17
N PRO A 128 5.78 11.91 13.98
CA PRO A 128 4.42 11.78 13.47
C PRO A 128 4.05 12.94 12.55
N SER A 129 3.52 12.62 11.37
CA SER A 129 2.91 13.57 10.44
C SER A 129 1.69 12.93 9.81
N LEU A 130 0.53 13.60 9.92
CA LEU A 130 -0.74 13.11 9.42
C LEU A 130 -1.33 14.19 8.50
N THR A 131 -1.60 13.82 7.25
CA THR A 131 -2.05 14.79 6.23
C THR A 131 -3.20 14.21 5.41
N ALA A 132 -4.27 14.98 5.25
CA ALA A 132 -5.33 14.72 4.28
C ALA A 132 -4.89 15.31 2.93
N CYS A 133 -4.94 14.52 1.86
CA CYS A 133 -4.49 14.90 0.53
C CYS A 133 -5.61 14.72 -0.50
N THR A 134 -5.78 15.69 -1.39
CA THR A 134 -6.70 15.61 -2.53
C THR A 134 -5.94 15.57 -3.86
N ALA A 135 -6.58 15.04 -4.90
CA ALA A 135 -5.96 14.88 -6.22
C ALA A 135 -5.59 16.21 -6.91
N ASP A 136 -6.19 17.33 -6.50
CA ASP A 136 -5.85 18.70 -6.94
C ASP A 136 -4.63 19.28 -6.20
N GLY A 137 -4.01 18.52 -5.30
CA GLY A 137 -2.81 18.90 -4.57
C GLY A 137 -3.06 19.65 -3.26
N ARG A 138 -4.31 19.86 -2.83
CA ARG A 138 -4.56 20.43 -1.50
C ARG A 138 -4.16 19.43 -0.42
N ARG A 139 -3.55 19.97 0.64
CA ARG A 139 -3.04 19.23 1.80
C ARG A 139 -3.52 19.91 3.07
N ALA A 140 -4.06 19.16 4.01
CA ALA A 140 -4.49 19.67 5.31
C ALA A 140 -3.98 18.75 6.44
N PRO A 141 -3.46 19.31 7.54
CA PRO A 141 -3.03 18.50 8.67
C PRO A 141 -4.23 17.77 9.30
N LEU A 142 -4.00 16.57 9.80
CA LEU A 142 -4.95 15.78 10.58
C LEU A 142 -4.42 15.56 11.99
N THR A 143 -5.33 15.31 12.93
CA THR A 143 -5.01 14.80 14.26
C THR A 143 -5.11 13.28 14.28
N GLU A 144 -4.49 12.65 15.28
CA GLU A 144 -4.66 11.20 15.47
C GLU A 144 -6.12 10.82 15.76
N ALA A 145 -6.88 11.71 16.41
CA ALA A 145 -8.30 11.50 16.68
C ALA A 145 -9.12 11.49 15.38
N ASP A 146 -8.76 12.34 14.40
CA ASP A 146 -9.42 12.34 13.10
C ASP A 146 -9.26 11.00 12.37
N LEU A 147 -8.10 10.35 12.52
CA LEU A 147 -7.87 9.02 11.93
C LEU A 147 -8.56 7.90 12.71
N ARG A 148 -8.42 7.89 14.04
CA ARG A 148 -9.00 6.85 14.91
C ARG A 148 -10.52 6.80 14.82
N ASP A 149 -11.14 7.97 14.71
CA ASP A 149 -12.60 8.13 14.70
C ASP A 149 -13.15 8.32 13.27
N ASN A 150 -12.30 8.18 12.24
CA ASN A 150 -12.66 8.35 10.83
C ASN A 150 -13.36 9.70 10.52
N ARG A 151 -12.89 10.81 11.12
CA ARG A 151 -13.42 12.17 10.93
C ARG A 151 -12.65 12.90 9.81
N LEU A 152 -12.61 12.29 8.64
CA LEU A 152 -11.86 12.81 7.50
C LEU A 152 -12.62 13.95 6.80
N PRO A 153 -11.93 14.98 6.29
CA PRO A 153 -12.55 15.95 5.37
C PRO A 153 -13.01 15.25 4.08
N PRO A 154 -13.84 15.88 3.25
CA PRO A 154 -14.20 15.33 1.95
C PRO A 154 -12.98 15.29 1.03
N LEU A 155 -12.46 14.08 0.81
CA LEU A 155 -11.26 13.84 0.00
C LEU A 155 -11.57 13.32 -1.41
N ALA A 156 -12.81 13.00 -1.72
CA ALA A 156 -13.21 12.49 -3.02
C ALA A 156 -13.22 13.58 -4.11
N PRO A 157 -12.96 13.21 -5.38
CA PRO A 157 -12.49 11.91 -5.85
C PRO A 157 -10.96 11.75 -5.71
N ASN A 158 -10.50 10.51 -5.52
CA ASN A 158 -9.09 10.11 -5.53
C ASN A 158 -8.17 10.79 -4.48
N GLY A 159 -8.72 11.36 -3.41
CA GLY A 159 -7.91 11.76 -2.26
C GLY A 159 -7.47 10.57 -1.42
N TRP A 160 -6.49 10.82 -0.56
CA TRP A 160 -5.87 9.83 0.31
C TRP A 160 -5.40 10.50 1.61
N VAL A 161 -5.08 9.69 2.61
CA VAL A 161 -4.42 10.12 3.84
C VAL A 161 -2.95 9.73 3.75
N GLU A 162 -2.04 10.64 4.08
CA GLU A 162 -0.62 10.35 4.29
C GLU A 162 -0.30 10.30 5.78
N ILE A 163 0.37 9.22 6.19
CA ILE A 163 0.78 8.95 7.56
C ILE A 163 2.27 8.66 7.54
N GLU A 164 3.05 9.56 8.11
CA GLU A 164 4.43 9.27 8.50
C GLU A 164 4.46 8.97 10.00
N TRP A 165 4.96 7.78 10.36
CA TRP A 165 4.94 7.33 11.75
C TRP A 165 6.29 6.75 12.18
N PRO A 166 6.78 7.04 13.40
CA PRO A 166 8.05 6.52 13.92
C PRO A 166 7.93 5.06 14.38
N ALA A 167 7.48 4.17 13.50
CA ALA A 167 7.36 2.74 13.77
C ALA A 167 8.70 2.01 13.58
N ALA A 168 9.17 1.30 14.62
CA ALA A 168 10.39 0.50 14.55
C ALA A 168 10.36 -0.55 13.42
N ALA A 169 9.19 -1.14 13.15
CA ALA A 169 9.01 -2.11 12.05
C ALA A 169 9.23 -1.49 10.66
N LEU A 170 9.05 -0.17 10.52
CA LEU A 170 9.25 0.57 9.27
C LEU A 170 10.62 1.28 9.21
N ALA A 171 11.34 1.40 10.33
CA ALA A 171 12.60 2.14 10.42
C ALA A 171 13.70 1.60 9.51
N THR A 172 13.78 0.28 9.31
CA THR A 172 14.71 -0.35 8.37
C THR A 172 14.18 -0.38 6.93
N ARG A 173 12.96 0.12 6.72
CA ARG A 173 12.19 0.06 5.46
C ARG A 173 11.71 1.45 5.04
N ARG A 174 12.57 2.47 5.16
CA ARG A 174 12.23 3.90 4.94
C ARG A 174 11.64 4.25 3.56
N ARG A 175 11.82 3.36 2.57
CA ARG A 175 11.26 3.52 1.21
C ARG A 175 9.90 2.86 1.04
N LEU A 176 9.49 2.01 1.98
CA LEU A 176 8.21 1.30 1.92
C LEU A 176 7.08 2.26 2.26
N ILE A 177 6.05 2.26 1.42
CA ILE A 177 4.74 2.85 1.68
C ILE A 177 3.74 1.69 1.67
N LEU A 178 3.17 1.38 2.83
CA LEU A 178 2.05 0.48 2.92
C LEU A 178 0.79 1.27 2.59
N VAL A 179 -0.10 0.68 1.78
CA VAL A 179 -1.36 1.34 1.45
C VAL A 179 -2.50 0.51 2.00
N ASP A 180 -3.25 1.06 2.95
CA ASP A 180 -4.53 0.50 3.33
C ASP A 180 -5.56 0.87 2.27
N LEU A 181 -6.11 -0.12 1.59
CA LEU A 181 -7.13 0.10 0.57
C LEU A 181 -8.52 -0.28 1.09
N PRO A 182 -9.57 0.37 0.57
CA PRO A 182 -10.94 -0.10 0.74
C PRO A 182 -11.06 -1.59 0.39
N GLY A 183 -11.89 -2.32 1.15
CA GLY A 183 -12.23 -3.69 0.80
C GLY A 183 -12.96 -3.78 -0.55
N TRP A 184 -12.67 -4.82 -1.33
CA TRP A 184 -13.24 -4.97 -2.68
C TRP A 184 -14.66 -5.57 -2.69
N ASP A 185 -15.04 -6.29 -1.65
CA ASP A 185 -16.30 -7.08 -1.57
C ASP A 185 -17.51 -6.27 -1.07
N SER A 186 -17.60 -4.98 -1.41
CA SER A 186 -18.71 -4.13 -0.96
C SER A 186 -19.70 -3.77 -2.07
N GLY A 187 -19.45 -4.16 -3.32
CA GLY A 187 -20.28 -3.78 -4.47
C GLY A 187 -20.26 -2.28 -4.78
N ILE A 188 -19.30 -1.52 -4.23
CA ILE A 188 -19.20 -0.07 -4.39
C ILE A 188 -18.20 0.26 -5.49
N ALA A 189 -18.67 0.78 -6.63
CA ALA A 189 -17.85 1.15 -7.78
C ALA A 189 -16.72 2.17 -7.45
N ALA A 190 -16.85 2.94 -6.36
CA ALA A 190 -15.79 3.83 -5.89
C ALA A 190 -14.54 3.05 -5.43
N HIS A 191 -14.69 1.84 -4.88
CA HIS A 191 -13.56 1.03 -4.40
C HIS A 191 -12.75 0.42 -5.54
N GLU A 192 -13.43 -0.05 -6.59
CA GLU A 192 -12.75 -0.55 -7.80
C GLU A 192 -11.87 0.55 -8.42
N LYS A 193 -12.39 1.78 -8.49
CA LYS A 193 -11.63 2.94 -8.99
C LYS A 193 -10.38 3.23 -8.18
N VAL A 194 -10.45 3.05 -6.86
CA VAL A 194 -9.29 3.22 -5.98
C VAL A 194 -8.24 2.15 -6.26
N ILE A 195 -8.63 0.88 -6.39
CA ILE A 195 -7.71 -0.21 -6.73
C ILE A 195 -7.06 0.04 -8.10
N ASP A 196 -7.85 0.43 -9.11
CA ASP A 196 -7.35 0.78 -10.44
C ASP A 196 -6.41 1.99 -10.41
N HIS A 197 -6.60 2.94 -9.49
CA HIS A 197 -5.72 4.09 -9.31
C HIS A 197 -4.36 3.70 -8.69
N TYR A 198 -4.35 2.71 -7.79
CA TYR A 198 -3.14 2.23 -7.13
C TYR A 198 -2.40 1.13 -7.94
N ALA A 199 -3.12 0.37 -8.78
CA ALA A 199 -2.60 -0.61 -9.76
C ALA A 199 -1.29 -0.18 -10.45
N PRO A 200 -1.25 0.96 -11.16
CA PRO A 200 -0.06 1.37 -11.92
C PRO A 200 1.06 1.96 -11.05
N LYS A 201 0.76 2.38 -9.81
CA LYS A 201 1.70 3.06 -8.90
C LYS A 201 2.44 2.10 -7.97
N SER A 202 2.04 0.83 -7.94
CA SER A 202 2.54 -0.14 -6.96
C SER A 202 3.51 -1.13 -7.60
N VAL A 203 4.45 -1.58 -6.78
CA VAL A 203 5.47 -2.57 -7.19
C VAL A 203 5.07 -4.01 -6.83
N ALA A 204 4.23 -4.16 -5.81
CA ALA A 204 3.70 -5.42 -5.30
C ALA A 204 2.38 -5.16 -4.55
N TYR A 205 1.67 -6.23 -4.22
CA TYR A 205 0.45 -6.22 -3.40
C TYR A 205 0.56 -7.27 -2.30
N CYS A 206 -0.08 -6.99 -1.17
CA CYS A 206 -0.27 -7.95 -0.08
C CYS A 206 -1.75 -8.33 -0.01
N GLU A 207 -2.07 -9.61 -0.17
CA GLU A 207 -3.43 -10.10 0.02
C GLU A 207 -3.66 -10.44 1.49
N ALA A 208 -4.63 -9.76 2.13
CA ALA A 208 -5.08 -10.04 3.48
C ALA A 208 -6.30 -10.96 3.43
N VAL A 209 -6.12 -12.19 3.91
CA VAL A 209 -7.17 -13.21 4.03
C VAL A 209 -7.45 -13.42 5.51
N SER A 210 -8.73 -13.33 5.90
CA SER A 210 -9.18 -13.64 7.25
C SER A 210 -9.67 -15.09 7.30
N ASP A 211 -9.13 -15.86 8.24
CA ASP A 211 -9.62 -17.21 8.55
C ASP A 211 -10.81 -17.07 9.51
N ILE A 212 -12.00 -16.85 8.96
CA ILE A 212 -13.24 -16.89 9.72
C ILE A 212 -13.91 -18.20 9.35
N GLU A 213 -13.62 -19.26 10.12
CA GLU A 213 -14.61 -20.33 10.28
C GLU A 213 -15.82 -19.68 10.97
N MET A 214 -16.87 -19.41 10.20
CA MET A 214 -18.18 -19.15 10.77
C MET A 214 -18.56 -20.42 11.54
N ALA A 215 -18.42 -20.40 12.87
CA ALA A 215 -18.93 -21.47 13.70
C ALA A 215 -20.39 -21.73 13.28
N PRO A 216 -20.79 -22.99 13.03
CA PRO A 216 -22.17 -23.27 12.65
C PRO A 216 -23.06 -22.67 13.73
N VAL A 217 -23.98 -21.79 13.30
CA VAL A 217 -25.04 -21.26 14.15
C VAL A 217 -25.73 -22.48 14.75
N GLY A 218 -25.56 -22.68 16.06
CA GLY A 218 -26.18 -23.79 16.76
C GLY A 218 -27.68 -23.75 16.48
N GLU A 219 -28.22 -24.89 16.04
CA GLU A 219 -29.67 -25.04 15.88
C GLU A 219 -30.36 -24.65 17.20
N PRO A 220 -31.51 -23.95 17.14
CA PRO A 220 -32.24 -23.59 18.35
C PRO A 220 -32.69 -24.88 19.03
N GLU A 221 -32.37 -25.03 20.33
CA GLU A 221 -32.94 -26.08 21.16
C GLU A 221 -34.47 -25.90 21.20
N GLU A 222 -35.20 -26.80 20.51
CA GLU A 222 -36.63 -26.96 20.70
C GLU A 222 -36.88 -27.47 22.13
N GLN A 223 -37.62 -26.67 22.91
CA GLN A 223 -38.19 -27.05 24.20
C GLN A 223 -39.49 -27.85 24.02
#